data_AF-A0A327JMS0-F1
#
_entry.id   AF-A0A327JMS0-F1
#
_cell.length_a   1.000
_cell.length_b   1.000
_cell.length_c   1.000
_cell.angle_alpha   90.00
_cell.angle_beta   90.00
_cell.angle_gamma   90.00
#
_symmetry.space_group_name_H-M   'P 1'
#
loop_
_entity.id
_entity.type
_entity.pdbx_description
1 polymer ?
#
loop_
_entity_poly.entity_id
_entity_poly.type
_entity_poly.pdbx_seq_one_letter_code
_entity_poly.pdbx_strand_id
1 'polypeptide(L)'
;MPLNYQRLEAEVSANWPAIPHFGSRPGAQLTGFGENPITISGLLFPQEFGGRTELEAVKTTLSAGKPVSLIGWAGFTGTAASVFGMVVLLRISTSDEEIGQDGLGREVSYEIEVKPKPGLSGRWGLF
;
A
#
# COMPACT_ATOMS: atom_id res chain seq x y z
N MET A 1 -8.25 -14.35 -7.39
CA MET A 1 -6.78 -14.46 -7.50
C MET A 1 -6.15 -13.28 -6.76
N PRO A 2 -4.85 -13.27 -6.40
CA PRO A 2 -4.22 -12.05 -5.89
C PRO A 2 -4.05 -11.02 -7.02
N LEU A 3 -4.20 -9.73 -6.69
CA LEU A 3 -3.94 -8.64 -7.63
C LEU A 3 -2.43 -8.56 -7.90
N ASN A 4 -2.01 -8.67 -9.15
CA ASN A 4 -0.60 -8.59 -9.52
C ASN A 4 -0.14 -7.13 -9.61
N TYR A 5 0.94 -6.78 -8.92
CA TYR A 5 1.52 -5.44 -8.89
C TYR A 5 2.96 -5.46 -9.42
N GLN A 6 3.34 -4.40 -10.13
CA GLN A 6 4.66 -4.26 -10.75
C GLN A 6 5.58 -3.39 -9.89
N ARG A 7 5.02 -2.48 -9.11
CA ARG A 7 5.79 -1.59 -8.25
C ARG A 7 5.12 -1.39 -6.90
N LEU A 8 5.94 -1.41 -5.85
CA LEU A 8 5.56 -1.08 -4.49
C LEU A 8 6.56 -0.05 -3.96
N GLU A 9 6.06 1.13 -3.63
CA GLU A 9 6.81 2.22 -3.03
C GLU A 9 6.31 2.38 -1.59
N ALA A 10 7.21 2.26 -0.62
CA ALA A 10 6.89 2.43 0.80
C ALA A 10 7.73 3.56 1.37
N GLU A 11 7.08 4.53 2.00
CA GLU A 11 7.75 5.62 2.69
C GLU A 11 7.77 5.34 4.19
N VAL A 12 8.92 5.51 4.83
CA VAL A 12 9.08 5.39 6.28
C VAL A 12 9.70 6.66 6.80
N SER A 13 8.97 7.37 7.64
CA SER A 13 9.38 8.65 8.21
C SER A 13 9.37 8.59 9.74
N ALA A 14 10.38 9.20 10.36
CA ALA A 14 10.51 9.27 11.81
C ALA A 14 10.89 10.70 12.22
N ASN A 15 10.20 11.26 13.20
CA ASN A 15 10.43 12.62 13.65
C ASN A 15 11.39 12.67 14.84
N TRP A 16 12.55 13.31 14.62
CA TRP A 16 13.64 13.46 15.59
C TRP A 16 13.96 14.94 15.85
N PRO A 17 13.08 15.70 16.53
CA PRO A 17 13.39 17.07 16.90
C PRO A 17 14.62 17.15 17.79
N ALA A 18 15.52 18.08 17.45
CA ALA A 18 16.67 18.43 18.27
C ALA A 18 16.24 19.36 19.40
N ILE A 19 16.47 18.95 20.64
CA ILE A 19 16.21 19.72 21.85
C ILE A 19 17.52 20.41 22.24
N PRO A 20 17.61 21.75 22.17
CA PRO A 20 18.81 22.46 22.55
C PRO A 20 18.98 22.40 24.08
N HIS A 21 20.19 22.04 24.52
CA HIS A 21 20.59 22.07 25.92
C HIS A 21 21.63 23.18 26.13
N PHE A 22 21.56 23.89 27.25
CA PHE A 22 22.57 24.89 27.58
C PHE A 22 23.93 24.22 27.84
N GLY A 23 24.96 24.65 27.12
CA GLY A 23 26.34 24.17 27.31
C GLY A 23 26.66 22.77 26.78
N SER A 24 25.77 22.14 26.00
CA SER A 24 25.99 20.81 25.41
C SER A 24 25.41 20.71 24.00
N ARG A 25 25.81 19.67 23.26
CA ARG A 25 25.23 19.41 21.93
C ARG A 25 23.72 19.12 22.06
N PRO A 26 22.87 19.62 21.15
CA PRO A 26 21.45 19.31 21.16
C PRO A 26 21.20 17.80 21.13
N GLY A 27 20.36 17.30 22.02
CA GLY A 27 19.93 15.90 22.01
C GLY A 27 18.74 15.74 21.08
N ALA A 28 18.69 14.69 20.26
CA ALA A 28 17.53 14.38 19.44
C ALA A 28 16.63 13.35 20.14
N GLN A 29 15.32 13.59 20.18
CA GLN A 29 14.35 12.66 20.77
C GLN A 29 13.36 12.18 19.70
N LEU A 30 13.13 10.86 19.61
CA LEU A 30 12.07 10.31 18.75
C LEU A 30 10.70 10.72 19.32
N THR A 31 9.95 11.52 18.57
CA THR A 31 8.62 11.99 18.97
C THR A 31 7.48 11.19 18.34
N GLY A 32 7.78 10.41 17.31
CA GLY A 32 6.84 9.53 16.65
C GLY A 32 7.30 9.15 15.25
N PHE A 33 6.60 8.17 14.68
CA PHE A 33 6.67 7.83 13.27
C PHE A 33 5.65 8.67 12.51
N GLY A 34 5.94 9.02 11.27
CA GLY A 34 4.98 9.72 10.42
C GLY A 34 3.91 8.79 9.87
N GLU A 35 3.23 9.23 8.82
CA GLU A 35 2.06 8.54 8.27
C GLU A 35 2.41 7.30 7.42
N ASN A 36 3.68 7.14 7.05
CA ASN A 36 4.26 6.01 6.31
C ASN A 36 3.36 5.48 5.17
N PRO A 37 3.02 6.30 4.16
CA PRO A 37 2.19 5.86 3.05
C PRO A 37 2.90 4.76 2.24
N ILE A 38 2.09 3.84 1.72
CA ILE A 38 2.53 2.80 0.79
C ILE A 38 1.70 2.97 -0.49
N THR A 39 2.40 3.13 -1.61
CA THR A 39 1.82 3.24 -2.94
C THR A 39 2.11 1.96 -3.72
N ILE A 40 1.04 1.29 -4.15
CA ILE A 40 1.11 0.08 -4.96
C ILE A 40 0.61 0.43 -6.35
N SER A 41 1.47 0.32 -7.35
CA SER A 41 1.11 0.59 -8.74
C SER A 41 1.33 -0.63 -9.62
N GLY A 42 0.46 -0.75 -10.60
CA GLY A 42 0.51 -1.85 -11.53
C GLY A 42 -0.28 -1.65 -12.80
N LEU A 43 -0.10 -2.60 -13.69
CA LEU A 43 -0.75 -2.71 -14.98
C LEU A 43 -1.41 -4.08 -15.08
N LEU A 44 -2.68 -4.08 -15.50
CA LEU A 44 -3.47 -5.27 -15.70
C LEU A 44 -3.88 -5.33 -17.16
N PHE A 45 -3.92 -6.55 -17.71
CA PHE A 45 -4.57 -6.84 -18.98
C PHE A 45 -5.77 -7.76 -18.72
N PRO A 46 -6.96 -7.20 -18.43
CA PRO A 46 -8.12 -7.98 -17.98
C PRO A 46 -8.57 -9.07 -18.94
N GLN A 47 -8.39 -8.84 -20.24
CA GLN A 47 -8.84 -9.75 -21.28
C GLN A 47 -7.92 -10.98 -21.43
N GLU A 48 -6.63 -10.82 -21.13
CA GLU A 48 -5.63 -11.88 -21.27
C GLU A 48 -5.39 -12.64 -19.95
N PHE A 49 -5.28 -11.91 -18.83
CA PHE A 49 -4.90 -12.48 -17.53
C PHE A 49 -5.99 -12.36 -16.45
N GLY A 50 -7.10 -11.66 -16.72
CA GLY A 50 -8.10 -11.34 -15.71
C GLY A 50 -7.65 -10.24 -14.75
N GLY A 51 -8.18 -10.23 -13.52
CA GLY A 51 -7.80 -9.24 -12.48
C GLY A 51 -8.80 -8.11 -12.27
N ARG A 52 -9.83 -7.99 -13.11
CA ARG A 52 -10.82 -6.91 -12.99
C ARG A 52 -11.74 -7.07 -11.78
N THR A 53 -12.15 -8.30 -11.49
CA THR A 53 -12.97 -8.60 -10.30
C THR A 53 -12.20 -8.31 -9.02
N GLU A 54 -10.90 -8.59 -9.01
CA GLU A 54 -10.00 -8.26 -7.91
C GLU A 54 -9.89 -6.75 -7.71
N LEU A 55 -9.70 -5.97 -8.79
CA LEU A 55 -9.67 -4.51 -8.72
C LEU A 55 -10.99 -3.94 -8.16
N GLU A 56 -12.13 -4.46 -8.59
CA GLU A 56 -13.45 -4.09 -8.07
C GLU A 56 -13.64 -4.47 -6.59
N ALA A 57 -13.09 -5.61 -6.16
CA ALA A 57 -13.10 -6.00 -4.75
C ALA A 57 -12.30 -5.01 -3.89
N VAL A 58 -11.16 -4.51 -4.40
CA VAL A 58 -10.37 -3.48 -3.73
C VAL A 58 -11.13 -2.16 -3.65
N LYS A 59 -11.81 -1.73 -4.73
CA LYS A 59 -12.69 -0.54 -4.73
C LYS A 59 -13.85 -0.67 -3.73
N THR A 60 -14.45 -1.85 -3.65
CA THR A 60 -15.53 -2.14 -2.68
C THR A 60 -15.00 -2.06 -1.25
N THR A 61 -13.79 -2.56 -1.02
CA THR A 61 -13.11 -2.51 0.29
C THR A 61 -12.80 -1.07 0.71
N LEU A 62 -12.30 -0.25 -0.21
CA LEU A 62 -12.10 1.19 0.02
C LEU A 62 -13.42 1.87 0.39
N SER A 63 -14.48 1.60 -0.38
CA SER A 63 -15.82 2.17 -0.14
C SER A 63 -16.41 1.75 1.21
N ALA A 64 -16.07 0.55 1.70
CA ALA A 64 -16.48 0.09 3.02
C ALA A 64 -15.72 0.78 4.16
N GLY A 65 -14.59 1.44 3.89
CA GLY A 65 -13.77 2.14 4.88
C GLY A 65 -13.20 1.24 5.97
N LYS A 66 -13.07 -0.07 5.70
CA LYS A 66 -12.62 -1.05 6.69
C LYS A 66 -11.11 -1.25 6.59
N PRO A 67 -10.39 -1.33 7.73
CA PRO A 67 -8.99 -1.72 7.72
C PRO A 67 -8.87 -3.16 7.22
N VAL A 68 -7.89 -3.40 6.34
CA VAL A 68 -7.61 -4.71 5.77
C VAL A 68 -6.17 -5.12 6.03
N SER A 69 -5.94 -6.43 6.04
CA SER A 69 -4.59 -6.96 6.16
C SER A 69 -3.89 -6.86 4.81
N LEU A 70 -2.74 -6.19 4.78
CA LEU A 70 -1.85 -6.21 3.63
C LEU A 70 -0.85 -7.36 3.79
N ILE A 71 -0.94 -8.31 2.85
CA ILE A 71 -0.08 -9.50 2.83
C ILE A 71 0.59 -9.53 1.46
N GLY A 72 1.92 -9.36 1.45
CA GLY A 72 2.74 -9.61 0.28
C GLY A 72 3.10 -11.08 0.21
N TRP A 73 2.94 -11.67 -0.98
CA TRP A 73 3.44 -13.01 -1.24
C TRP A 73 4.72 -12.90 -2.07
N ALA A 74 5.87 -13.06 -1.41
CA ALA A 74 7.16 -13.06 -2.08
C ALA A 74 7.47 -14.46 -2.61
N GLY A 75 6.97 -14.78 -3.80
CA GLY A 75 7.54 -15.81 -4.68
C GLY A 75 6.73 -17.10 -4.88
N PHE A 76 6.95 -17.69 -6.05
CA PHE A 76 6.41 -18.97 -6.52
C PHE A 76 7.04 -20.20 -5.81
N THR A 77 8.06 -20.01 -4.96
CA THR A 77 8.91 -21.09 -4.41
C THR A 77 9.17 -21.04 -2.90
N GLY A 78 8.44 -20.23 -2.13
CA GLY A 78 8.65 -20.13 -0.69
C GLY A 78 7.42 -19.70 0.08
N THR A 79 7.13 -20.40 1.18
CA THR A 79 6.06 -20.12 2.16
C THR A 79 6.33 -18.88 3.02
N ALA A 80 6.99 -17.86 2.47
CA ALA A 80 7.33 -16.63 3.17
C ALA A 80 6.35 -15.52 2.75
N ALA A 81 5.27 -15.38 3.51
CA ALA A 81 4.37 -14.23 3.39
C ALA A 81 4.98 -13.05 4.15
N SER A 82 5.19 -11.91 3.48
CA SER A 82 5.53 -10.65 4.13
C SER A 82 4.24 -9.99 4.60
N VAL A 83 3.95 -10.07 5.90
CA VAL A 83 2.80 -9.39 6.49
C VAL A 83 3.18 -7.93 6.75
N PHE A 84 2.61 -7.01 5.97
CA PHE A 84 2.80 -5.57 6.16
C PHE A 84 1.89 -4.99 7.26
N GLY A 85 0.97 -5.80 7.79
CA GLY A 85 0.08 -5.42 8.89
C GLY A 85 -1.30 -4.95 8.42
N MET A 86 -2.02 -4.26 9.31
CA MET A 86 -3.32 -3.68 8.97
C MET A 86 -3.14 -2.30 8.35
N VAL A 87 -3.70 -2.12 7.15
CA VAL A 87 -3.69 -0.87 6.40
C VAL A 87 -5.11 -0.39 6.15
N VAL A 88 -5.25 0.90 5.95
CA VAL A 88 -6.48 1.55 5.47
C VAL A 88 -6.21 2.04 4.06
N LEU A 89 -7.10 1.71 3.13
CA LEU A 89 -7.03 2.26 1.77
C LEU A 89 -7.49 3.71 1.81
N LEU A 90 -6.76 4.57 1.10
CA LEU A 90 -7.08 6.01 1.01
C LEU A 90 -7.58 6.38 -0.37
N ARG A 91 -6.91 5.84 -1.39
CA ARG A 91 -7.14 6.23 -2.77
C ARG A 91 -6.87 5.06 -3.70
N ILE A 92 -7.70 4.96 -4.74
CA ILE A 92 -7.48 4.08 -5.88
C ILE A 92 -7.63 4.95 -7.13
N SER A 93 -6.55 5.10 -7.89
CA SER A 93 -6.54 5.61 -9.26
C SER A 93 -6.69 4.43 -10.21
N THR A 94 -7.52 4.55 -11.24
CA THR A 94 -7.58 3.57 -12.34
C THR A 94 -7.67 4.33 -13.66
N SER A 95 -6.87 3.94 -14.64
CA SER A 95 -6.91 4.45 -16.00
C SER A 95 -7.00 3.28 -16.97
N ASP A 96 -8.13 3.21 -17.68
CA ASP A 96 -8.41 2.23 -18.71
C ASP A 96 -7.95 2.78 -20.07
N GLU A 97 -7.14 2.01 -20.78
CA GLU A 97 -6.61 2.30 -22.10
C GLU A 97 -7.03 1.20 -23.09
N GLU A 98 -6.98 1.53 -24.39
CA GLU A 98 -7.42 0.66 -25.50
C GLU A 98 -8.83 0.08 -25.28
N ILE A 99 -9.83 0.97 -25.21
CA ILE A 99 -11.23 0.57 -25.03
C ILE A 99 -11.71 -0.22 -26.26
N GLY A 100 -12.06 -1.49 -26.03
CA GLY A 100 -12.58 -2.38 -27.06
C GLY A 100 -14.03 -2.07 -27.46
N GLN A 101 -14.55 -2.79 -28.46
CA GLN A 101 -15.96 -2.68 -28.87
C GLN A 101 -16.95 -3.10 -27.76
N ASP A 102 -16.49 -3.86 -26.77
CA ASP A 102 -17.20 -4.24 -25.55
C ASP A 102 -17.24 -3.11 -24.50
N GLY A 103 -16.60 -1.97 -24.76
CA GLY A 103 -16.52 -0.83 -23.85
C GLY A 103 -15.59 -1.06 -22.67
N LEU A 104 -14.75 -2.09 -22.71
CA LEU A 104 -13.81 -2.43 -21.65
C LEU A 104 -12.39 -2.07 -22.07
N GLY A 105 -11.61 -1.47 -21.16
CA GLY A 105 -10.19 -1.25 -21.37
C GLY A 105 -9.44 -2.56 -21.44
N ARG A 106 -8.61 -2.72 -22.47
CA ARG A 106 -7.71 -3.88 -22.61
C ARG A 106 -6.49 -3.75 -21.72
N GLU A 107 -6.07 -2.52 -21.45
CA GLU A 107 -5.00 -2.18 -20.54
C GLU A 107 -5.56 -1.34 -19.40
N VAL A 108 -5.29 -1.72 -18.16
CA VAL A 108 -5.78 -1.01 -16.99
C VAL A 108 -4.59 -0.74 -16.07
N SER A 109 -4.15 0.52 -16.05
CA SER A 109 -3.18 0.98 -15.07
C SER A 109 -3.91 1.37 -13.79
N TYR A 110 -3.32 1.00 -12.65
CA TYR A 110 -3.91 1.31 -11.36
C TYR A 110 -2.83 1.74 -10.36
N GLU A 111 -3.26 2.56 -9.41
CA GLU A 111 -2.44 3.05 -8.32
C GLU A 111 -3.29 3.04 -7.06
N ILE A 112 -2.80 2.37 -6.02
CA ILE A 112 -3.50 2.22 -4.75
C ILE A 112 -2.60 2.84 -3.67
N GLU A 113 -3.14 3.83 -2.98
CA GLU A 113 -2.50 4.45 -1.82
C GLU A 113 -3.12 3.88 -0.54
N VAL A 114 -2.26 3.32 0.32
CA VAL A 114 -2.66 2.80 1.63
C VAL A 114 -1.80 3.42 2.72
N LYS A 115 -2.38 3.54 3.92
CA LYS A 115 -1.63 3.92 5.13
C LYS A 115 -1.76 2.85 6.21
N PRO A 116 -0.70 2.59 6.99
CA PRO A 116 -0.79 1.79 8.20
C PRO A 116 -1.88 2.33 9.12
N LYS A 117 -2.68 1.44 9.71
CA LYS A 117 -3.68 1.86 10.69
C LYS A 117 -2.98 2.38 11.96
N PRO A 118 -3.22 3.65 12.38
CA PRO A 118 -2.66 4.17 13.63
C PRO A 118 -3.15 3.38 14.85
N GLY A 119 -2.26 3.12 15.81
CA GLY A 119 -2.60 2.45 17.07
C GLY A 119 -2.53 0.92 17.06
N LEU A 120 -2.15 0.29 15.95
CA LEU A 120 -1.80 -1.15 15.90
C LEU A 120 -0.29 -1.39 15.79
N SER A 121 0.54 -0.49 16.33
CA SER A 121 1.97 -0.72 16.55
C SER A 121 2.16 -1.64 17.77
N GLY A 122 1.64 -2.86 17.69
CA GLY A 122 1.59 -3.82 18.79
C GLY A 122 1.97 -5.21 18.31
N ARG A 123 3.22 -5.59 18.59
CA ARG A 123 3.76 -6.97 18.61
C ARG A 123 4.30 -7.58 17.31
N TRP A 124 4.34 -6.86 16.19
CA TRP A 124 5.13 -7.30 15.03
C TRP A 124 5.72 -6.07 14.34
N GLY A 125 6.76 -5.50 14.95
CA GLY A 125 7.49 -4.41 14.34
C GLY A 125 8.32 -4.93 13.18
N LEU A 126 7.89 -4.63 11.95
CA LEU A 126 8.73 -4.35 10.79
C LEU A 126 7.93 -3.41 9.89
N PHE A 127 8.46 -2.18 9.74
CA PHE A 127 8.04 -1.06 8.89
C PHE A 127 6.91 -0.15 9.43
#